data_AF-A0A3D4WZ89-F1
#
_entry.id   AF-A0A3D4WZ89-F1
#
_cell.length_a   1.000
_cell.length_b   1.000
_cell.length_c   1.000
_cell.angle_alpha   90.00
_cell.angle_beta   90.00
_cell.angle_gamma   90.00
#
_symmetry.space_group_name_H-M   'P 1'
#
loop_
_entity.id
_entity.type
_entity.pdbx_description
1 polymer ?
#
loop_
_entity_poly.entity_id
_entity_poly.type
_entity_poly.pdbx_seq_one_letter_code
_entity_poly.pdbx_strand_id
1 'polypeptide(L)'
;MVGQGVLRECLLDPEVSSVVSVGRTALKEKHDKLRDIVHPDLLDLSPIDLSGFDACFFCLGITSAGMNEADYRRITHDMTMAAARPLSEANPDMTFIYVSGAGTDSTERGRSMWARVKGQTENELLALPFRAYMFRPGVIQPLHGITSNTRLYRILYRVSGPVIPLLRKLFP
;
A
#
# COMPACT_ATOMS: atom_id res chain seq x y z
N MET A 1 5.81 -2.17 -6.56
CA MET A 1 6.74 -2.84 -5.62
C MET A 1 6.00 -3.53 -4.49
N VAL A 2 5.53 -2.84 -3.45
CA VAL A 2 4.84 -3.51 -2.32
C VAL A 2 3.62 -4.30 -2.76
N GLY A 3 2.69 -3.67 -3.49
CA GLY A 3 1.50 -4.35 -3.99
C GLY A 3 1.77 -5.54 -4.92
N GLN A 4 2.92 -5.57 -5.61
CA GLN A 4 3.31 -6.73 -6.42
C GLN A 4 3.76 -7.91 -5.55
N GLY A 5 4.44 -7.63 -4.42
CA GLY A 5 4.83 -8.65 -3.46
C GLY A 5 3.61 -9.24 -2.78
N VAL A 6 2.71 -8.37 -2.30
CA VAL A 6 1.43 -8.80 -1.71
C VAL A 6 0.62 -9.63 -2.70
N LEU A 7 0.44 -9.16 -3.93
CA LEU A 7 -0.29 -9.91 -4.96
C LEU A 7 0.33 -11.30 -5.17
N ARG A 8 1.66 -11.38 -5.31
CA ARG A 8 2.36 -12.65 -5.48
C ARG A 8 2.06 -13.61 -4.33
N GLU A 9 2.22 -13.17 -3.08
CA GLU A 9 1.99 -14.05 -1.93
C GLU A 9 0.52 -14.48 -1.84
N CYS A 10 -0.44 -13.59 -2.10
CA CYS A 10 -1.85 -13.94 -2.12
C CYS A 10 -2.20 -14.97 -3.21
N LEU A 11 -1.55 -14.92 -4.38
CA LEU A 11 -1.81 -15.90 -5.44
C LEU A 11 -1.21 -17.28 -5.13
N LEU A 12 -0.09 -17.32 -4.40
CA LEU A 12 0.58 -18.55 -4.00
C LEU A 12 -0.07 -19.23 -2.79
N ASP A 13 -0.71 -18.46 -1.92
CA ASP A 13 -1.32 -18.98 -0.71
C ASP A 13 -2.57 -19.81 -1.05
N PRO A 14 -2.62 -21.12 -0.68
CA PRO A 14 -3.79 -21.96 -0.90
C PRO A 14 -5.02 -21.54 -0.09
N GLU A 15 -4.86 -20.84 1.03
CA GLU A 15 -5.96 -20.36 1.88
C GLU A 15 -6.67 -19.15 1.28
N VAL A 16 -6.02 -18.43 0.35
CA VAL A 16 -6.65 -17.34 -0.39
C VAL A 16 -7.49 -17.92 -1.52
N SER A 17 -8.81 -17.71 -1.45
CA SER A 17 -9.78 -18.20 -2.43
C SER A 17 -9.82 -17.36 -3.71
N SER A 18 -9.72 -16.03 -3.58
CA SER A 18 -9.73 -15.08 -4.70
C SER A 18 -8.97 -13.80 -4.35
N VAL A 19 -8.50 -13.10 -5.38
CA VAL A 19 -7.80 -11.82 -5.26
C VAL A 19 -8.39 -10.84 -6.27
N VAL A 20 -8.81 -9.67 -5.80
CA VAL A 20 -9.21 -8.55 -6.65
C VAL A 20 -8.14 -7.46 -6.55
N SER A 21 -7.53 -7.14 -7.69
CA SER A 21 -6.60 -6.02 -7.80
C SER A 21 -7.33 -4.83 -8.41
N VAL A 22 -7.22 -3.66 -7.79
CA VAL A 22 -7.73 -2.39 -8.33
C VAL A 22 -6.55 -1.45 -8.57
N GLY A 23 -6.42 -0.96 -9.80
CA GLY A 23 -5.36 -0.03 -10.15
C GLY A 23 -5.61 0.69 -11.47
N ARG A 24 -4.78 1.69 -11.78
CA ARG A 24 -4.93 2.51 -13.00
C ARG A 24 -4.36 1.86 -14.26
N THR A 25 -3.77 0.68 -14.16
CA THR A 25 -3.08 0.03 -15.28
C THR A 25 -3.26 -1.47 -15.17
N ALA A 26 -3.57 -2.10 -16.31
CA ALA A 26 -3.74 -3.54 -16.39
C ALA A 26 -2.50 -4.29 -15.92
N LEU A 27 -2.72 -5.33 -15.11
CA LEU A 27 -1.71 -6.29 -14.71
C LEU A 27 -1.38 -7.23 -15.88
N LYS A 28 -0.11 -7.60 -15.96
CA LYS A 28 0.36 -8.63 -16.91
C LYS A 28 0.11 -10.04 -16.41
N GLU A 29 0.05 -10.20 -15.09
CA GLU A 29 -0.22 -11.47 -14.41
C GLU A 29 -1.60 -12.00 -14.82
N LYS A 30 -1.69 -13.31 -15.05
CA LYS A 30 -2.97 -14.02 -15.23
C LYS A 30 -2.96 -15.20 -14.28
N HIS A 31 -4.05 -15.37 -13.54
CA HIS A 31 -4.19 -16.43 -12.55
C HIS A 31 -5.68 -16.69 -12.32
N ASP A 32 -6.05 -17.94 -12.04
CA ASP A 32 -7.46 -18.34 -11.88
C ASP A 32 -8.13 -17.64 -10.68
N LYS A 33 -7.34 -17.36 -9.63
CA LYS A 33 -7.78 -16.58 -8.46
C LYS A 33 -7.85 -15.07 -8.71
N LEU A 34 -7.24 -14.54 -9.78
CA LEU A 34 -7.03 -13.10 -9.96
C LEU A 34 -8.11 -12.46 -10.84
N ARG A 35 -8.80 -11.47 -10.29
CA ARG A 35 -9.58 -10.50 -11.04
C ARG A 35 -8.88 -9.15 -11.02
N ASP A 36 -8.53 -8.64 -12.20
CA ASP A 36 -7.89 -7.33 -12.36
C ASP A 36 -8.90 -6.28 -12.82
N ILE A 37 -9.06 -5.22 -12.03
CA ILE A 37 -9.96 -4.09 -12.30
C ILE A 37 -9.11 -2.86 -12.61
N VAL A 38 -9.18 -2.41 -13.86
CA VAL A 38 -8.52 -1.19 -14.31
C VAL A 38 -9.47 -0.02 -14.12
N HIS A 39 -9.16 0.83 -13.14
CA HIS A 39 -9.98 2.00 -12.80
C HIS A 39 -9.13 3.28 -12.76
N PRO A 40 -9.37 4.26 -13.64
CA PRO A 40 -8.53 5.46 -13.74
C PRO A 40 -8.59 6.37 -12.50
N ASP A 41 -9.77 6.51 -11.89
CA ASP A 41 -9.99 7.43 -10.77
C ASP A 41 -10.14 6.68 -9.44
N LEU A 42 -9.03 6.53 -8.73
CA LEU A 42 -9.02 5.83 -7.45
C LEU A 42 -9.58 6.67 -6.28
N LEU A 43 -10.01 7.91 -6.52
CA LEU A 43 -10.76 8.70 -5.53
C LEU A 43 -12.27 8.42 -5.57
N ASP A 44 -12.77 7.75 -6.61
CA ASP A 44 -14.16 7.35 -6.73
C ASP A 44 -14.24 5.86 -7.05
N LEU A 45 -14.43 5.03 -6.03
CA LEU A 45 -14.60 3.58 -6.21
C LEU A 45 -16.08 3.16 -6.28
N SER A 46 -17.03 4.10 -6.34
CA SER A 46 -18.47 3.78 -6.41
C SER A 46 -18.89 2.83 -7.55
N PRO A 47 -18.20 2.77 -8.71
CA PRO A 47 -18.54 1.81 -9.76
C PRO A 47 -18.09 0.37 -9.48
N ILE A 48 -17.32 0.14 -8.41
CA ILE A 48 -16.74 -1.15 -8.08
C ILE A 48 -17.52 -1.76 -6.92
N ASP A 49 -17.91 -3.03 -7.05
CA ASP A 49 -18.44 -3.79 -5.91
C ASP A 49 -17.31 -4.10 -4.93
N LEU A 50 -17.41 -3.52 -3.73
CA LEU A 50 -16.44 -3.63 -2.66
C LEU A 50 -16.89 -4.58 -1.55
N SER A 51 -17.91 -5.41 -1.77
CA SER A 51 -18.41 -6.37 -0.78
C SER A 51 -17.77 -7.75 -0.89
N GLY A 52 -17.81 -8.52 0.20
CA GLY A 52 -17.36 -9.92 0.25
C GLY A 52 -15.86 -10.12 0.41
N PHE A 53 -15.14 -9.15 0.99
CA PHE A 53 -13.69 -9.25 1.20
C PHE A 53 -13.31 -9.41 2.68
N ASP A 54 -12.47 -10.41 2.98
CA ASP A 54 -11.94 -10.64 4.33
C ASP A 54 -10.74 -9.75 4.66
N ALA A 55 -10.00 -9.30 3.63
CA ALA A 55 -8.84 -8.45 3.80
C ALA A 55 -8.64 -7.46 2.65
N CYS A 56 -8.15 -6.26 2.98
CA CYS A 56 -7.69 -5.26 2.01
C CYS A 56 -6.22 -4.92 2.29
N PHE A 57 -5.38 -5.00 1.27
CA PHE A 57 -3.98 -4.57 1.33
C PHE A 57 -3.79 -3.26 0.59
N PHE A 58 -3.88 -2.13 1.31
CA PHE A 58 -3.70 -0.81 0.72
C PHE A 58 -2.22 -0.47 0.60
N CYS A 59 -1.67 -0.75 -0.59
CA CYS A 59 -0.25 -0.60 -0.91
C CYS A 59 0.09 0.64 -1.74
N LEU A 60 -0.87 1.56 -1.94
CA LEU A 60 -0.66 2.77 -2.70
C LEU A 60 0.16 3.78 -1.89
N GLY A 61 1.10 4.44 -2.55
CA GLY A 61 1.93 5.45 -1.93
C GLY A 61 2.74 6.23 -2.96
N ILE A 62 3.10 7.45 -2.59
CA ILE A 62 3.93 8.36 -3.39
C ILE A 62 5.06 8.93 -2.53
N THR A 63 6.16 9.30 -3.17
CA THR A 63 7.22 10.08 -2.52
C THR A 63 6.73 11.49 -2.24
N SER A 64 7.02 12.05 -1.06
CA SER A 64 6.71 13.44 -0.73
C SER A 64 7.69 14.45 -1.34
N ALA A 65 8.80 13.98 -1.91
CA ALA A 65 9.83 14.83 -2.49
C ALA A 65 9.25 15.72 -3.61
N GLY A 66 9.37 17.04 -3.44
CA GLY A 66 8.89 18.03 -4.40
C GLY A 66 7.38 18.29 -4.35
N MET A 67 6.66 17.74 -3.38
CA MET A 67 5.22 17.96 -3.22
C MET A 67 4.92 19.02 -2.15
N ASN A 68 3.86 19.80 -2.35
CA ASN A 68 3.23 20.53 -1.25
C ASN A 68 2.31 19.57 -0.45
N GLU A 69 1.87 20.03 0.71
CA GLU A 69 1.07 19.22 1.64
C GLU A 69 -0.32 18.87 1.09
N ALA A 70 -0.96 19.77 0.35
CA ALA A 70 -2.30 19.53 -0.22
C ALA A 70 -2.29 18.42 -1.27
N ASP A 71 -1.33 18.46 -2.21
CA ASP A 71 -1.17 17.42 -3.23
C ASP A 71 -0.78 16.09 -2.61
N TYR A 72 0.09 16.12 -1.58
CA TYR A 72 0.48 14.92 -0.85
C TYR A 72 -0.71 14.30 -0.09
N ARG A 73 -1.53 15.14 0.54
CA ARG A 73 -2.76 14.75 1.24
C ARG A 73 -3.75 14.12 0.28
N ARG A 74 -4.03 14.73 -0.87
CA ARG A 74 -4.96 14.20 -1.87
C ARG A 74 -4.62 12.75 -2.27
N ILE A 75 -3.35 12.47 -2.47
CA ILE A 75 -2.88 11.13 -2.90
C ILE A 75 -2.77 10.17 -1.72
N THR A 76 -2.32 10.62 -0.55
CA THR A 76 -1.97 9.73 0.58
C THR A 76 -3.13 9.53 1.54
N HIS A 77 -3.83 10.60 1.87
CA HIS A 77 -4.93 10.57 2.83
C HIS A 77 -6.26 10.36 2.11
N ASP A 78 -6.63 11.27 1.20
CA ASP A 78 -7.98 11.29 0.65
C ASP A 78 -8.27 10.03 -0.19
N MET A 79 -7.31 9.57 -0.99
CA MET A 79 -7.41 8.31 -1.74
C MET A 79 -7.49 7.08 -0.83
N THR A 80 -6.78 7.08 0.30
CA THR A 80 -6.87 5.98 1.26
C THR A 80 -8.27 5.93 1.88
N MET A 81 -8.79 7.08 2.30
CA MET A 81 -10.12 7.16 2.91
C MET A 81 -11.26 6.93 1.91
N ALA A 82 -11.07 7.29 0.64
CA ALA A 82 -12.00 6.97 -0.45
C ALA A 82 -12.17 5.45 -0.66
N ALA A 83 -11.14 4.66 -0.37
CA ALA A 83 -11.24 3.21 -0.37
C ALA A 83 -11.71 2.64 0.97
N ALA A 84 -11.13 3.11 2.08
CA ALA A 84 -11.33 2.50 3.39
C ALA A 84 -12.76 2.67 3.92
N ARG A 85 -13.40 3.82 3.69
CA ARG A 85 -14.78 4.08 4.15
C ARG A 85 -15.79 3.10 3.52
N PRO A 86 -15.94 3.01 2.19
CA PRO A 86 -16.89 2.06 1.60
C PRO A 86 -16.52 0.60 1.89
N LEU A 87 -15.23 0.26 1.97
CA LEU A 87 -14.81 -1.09 2.38
C LEU A 87 -15.22 -1.42 3.81
N SER A 88 -15.14 -0.45 4.73
CA SER A 88 -15.58 -0.62 6.13
C SER A 88 -17.07 -0.87 6.26
N GLU A 89 -17.86 -0.17 5.44
CA GLU A 89 -19.31 -0.27 5.45
C GLU A 89 -19.76 -1.61 4.83
N ALA A 90 -19.11 -2.03 3.74
CA ALA A 90 -19.44 -3.27 3.05
C ALA A 90 -18.90 -4.53 3.74
N ASN A 91 -17.85 -4.42 4.57
CA ASN A 91 -17.15 -5.56 5.18
C ASN A 91 -16.71 -5.26 6.63
N PRO A 92 -17.62 -5.27 7.61
CA PRO A 92 -17.31 -4.91 9.00
C PRO A 92 -16.28 -5.82 9.67
N ASP A 93 -16.19 -7.09 9.26
CA ASP A 93 -15.22 -8.05 9.81
C ASP A 93 -13.87 -8.04 9.09
N MET A 94 -13.70 -7.20 8.05
CA MET A 94 -12.50 -7.18 7.22
C MET A 94 -11.26 -6.77 8.03
N THR A 95 -10.10 -7.26 7.60
CA THR A 95 -8.81 -6.73 8.02
C THR A 95 -8.25 -5.77 6.96
N PHE A 96 -8.00 -4.51 7.31
CA PHE A 96 -7.35 -3.54 6.42
C PHE A 96 -5.89 -3.36 6.82
N ILE A 97 -5.00 -3.60 5.87
CA ILE A 97 -3.56 -3.48 6.04
C ILE A 97 -3.11 -2.24 5.28
N TYR A 98 -2.59 -1.24 5.99
CA TYR A 98 -2.06 -0.02 5.40
C TYR A 98 -0.55 0.02 5.51
N VAL A 99 0.13 0.31 4.40
CA VAL A 99 1.60 0.43 4.36
C VAL A 99 1.99 1.90 4.33
N SER A 100 2.42 2.42 5.47
CA SER A 100 2.77 3.83 5.66
C SER A 100 4.27 4.07 5.48
N GLY A 101 5.04 4.13 6.57
CA GLY A 101 6.48 4.30 6.57
C GLY A 101 7.06 4.61 7.95
N ALA A 102 8.30 4.23 8.18
CA ALA A 102 9.01 4.63 9.40
C ALA A 102 9.08 6.15 9.50
N GLY A 103 8.80 6.69 10.69
CA GLY A 103 8.74 8.14 10.93
C GLY A 103 7.37 8.78 10.71
N THR A 104 6.31 8.00 10.43
CA THR A 104 4.93 8.49 10.54
C THR A 104 4.68 9.09 11.93
N ASP A 105 4.05 10.26 11.98
CA ASP A 105 3.80 11.02 13.21
C ASP A 105 2.32 10.95 13.62
N SER A 106 1.98 10.02 14.51
CA SER A 106 0.62 9.88 15.05
C SER A 106 0.13 11.06 15.89
N THR A 107 1.02 11.98 16.30
CA THR A 107 0.58 13.18 17.04
C THR A 107 0.01 14.25 16.13
N GLU A 108 0.26 14.15 14.82
CA GLU A 108 -0.17 15.12 13.80
C GLU A 108 0.36 16.55 14.02
N ARG A 109 1.39 16.73 14.86
CA ARG A 109 1.91 18.05 15.28
C ARG A 109 3.37 18.28 14.92
N GLY A 110 4.07 17.27 14.42
CA GLY A 110 5.47 17.35 14.03
C GLY A 110 5.70 18.29 12.86
N ARG A 111 6.96 18.62 12.56
CA ARG A 111 7.30 19.62 11.52
C ARG A 111 7.20 19.07 10.10
N SER A 112 7.23 17.75 9.93
CA SER A 112 7.26 17.10 8.62
C SER A 112 5.86 16.84 8.07
N MET A 113 5.49 17.50 6.96
CA MET A 113 4.14 17.39 6.40
C MET A 113 3.75 15.95 6.07
N TRP A 114 4.66 15.18 5.46
CA TRP A 114 4.35 13.82 5.03
C TRP A 114 4.10 12.90 6.23
N ALA A 115 4.83 13.12 7.33
CA ALA A 115 4.70 12.32 8.55
C ALA A 115 3.38 12.61 9.24
N ARG A 116 2.96 13.88 9.31
CA ARG A 116 1.65 14.28 9.83
C ARG A 116 0.51 13.74 8.99
N VAL A 117 0.58 13.90 7.65
CA VAL A 117 -0.48 13.41 6.74
C VAL A 117 -0.65 11.90 6.87
N LYS A 118 0.44 11.12 6.88
CA LYS A 118 0.35 9.68 7.14
C LYS A 118 -0.19 9.37 8.53
N GLY A 119 0.21 10.15 9.55
CA GLY A 119 -0.24 9.97 10.93
C GLY A 119 -1.75 10.14 11.06
N GLN A 120 -2.28 11.19 10.45
CA GLN A 120 -3.72 11.40 10.34
C GLN A 120 -4.41 10.25 9.62
N THR A 121 -3.87 9.79 8.48
CA THR A 121 -4.45 8.65 7.76
C THR A 121 -4.50 7.40 8.64
N GLU A 122 -3.42 7.08 9.36
CA GLU A 122 -3.39 5.93 10.26
C GLU A 122 -4.42 6.06 11.39
N ASN A 123 -4.52 7.24 12.00
CA ASN A 123 -5.49 7.51 13.08
C ASN A 123 -6.94 7.38 12.59
N GLU A 124 -7.27 7.93 11.41
CA GLU A 124 -8.60 7.81 10.82
C GLU A 124 -8.94 6.36 10.42
N LEU A 125 -7.98 5.60 9.88
CA LEU A 125 -8.17 4.18 9.57
C LEU A 125 -8.46 3.35 10.82
N LEU A 126 -7.75 3.61 11.92
CA LEU A 126 -7.94 2.92 13.19
C LEU A 126 -9.28 3.25 13.86
N ALA A 127 -9.94 4.33 13.46
CA ALA A 127 -11.25 4.74 13.97
C ALA A 127 -12.43 4.14 13.17
N LEU A 128 -12.18 3.49 12.03
CA LEU A 128 -13.22 2.87 11.21
C LEU A 128 -13.66 1.50 11.77
N PRO A 129 -14.89 1.03 11.46
CA PRO A 129 -15.47 -0.18 12.04
C PRO A 129 -14.95 -1.48 11.37
N PHE A 130 -13.63 -1.65 11.31
CA PHE A 130 -12.96 -2.89 10.88
C PHE A 130 -11.61 -3.04 11.61
N ARG A 131 -10.91 -4.16 11.40
CA ARG A 131 -9.59 -4.39 12.01
C ARG A 131 -8.49 -3.75 11.15
N ALA A 132 -7.88 -2.66 11.61
CA ALA A 132 -6.84 -1.96 10.87
C ALA A 132 -5.42 -2.24 11.41
N TYR A 133 -4.45 -2.48 10.52
CA TYR A 133 -3.03 -2.66 10.87
C TYR A 133 -2.11 -1.76 10.05
N MET A 134 -1.26 -0.99 10.75
CA MET A 134 -0.38 0.00 10.15
C MET A 134 1.07 -0.51 10.09
N PHE A 135 1.55 -0.81 8.88
CA PHE A 135 2.92 -1.24 8.66
C PHE A 135 3.81 -0.03 8.34
N ARG A 136 4.80 0.22 9.19
CA ARG A 136 5.74 1.37 9.11
C ARG A 136 7.17 0.94 8.71
N PRO A 137 7.39 0.39 7.49
CA PRO A 137 8.72 -0.05 7.09
C PRO A 137 9.68 1.14 6.94
N GLY A 138 10.93 0.96 7.37
CA GLY A 138 12.01 1.92 7.10
C GLY A 138 12.59 1.76 5.70
N VAL A 139 12.89 0.52 5.31
CA VAL A 139 13.39 0.16 3.98
C VAL A 139 12.65 -1.09 3.50
N ILE A 140 12.29 -1.12 2.22
CA ILE A 140 11.65 -2.29 1.60
C ILE A 140 12.55 -2.78 0.47
N GLN A 141 13.18 -3.93 0.66
CA GLN A 141 13.94 -4.58 -0.39
C GLN A 141 12.99 -5.35 -1.33
N PRO A 142 12.95 -5.05 -2.63
CA PRO A 142 12.24 -5.90 -3.57
C PRO A 142 12.95 -7.24 -3.74
N LEU A 143 12.17 -8.32 -3.77
CA LEU A 143 12.63 -9.69 -4.05
C LEU A 143 11.90 -10.24 -5.29
N HIS A 144 12.31 -11.42 -5.77
CA HIS A 144 11.60 -12.16 -6.83
C HIS A 144 11.39 -11.38 -8.14
N GLY A 145 12.34 -10.54 -8.53
CA GLY A 145 12.26 -9.76 -9.77
C GLY A 145 11.27 -8.59 -9.74
N ILE A 146 10.64 -8.31 -8.60
CA ILE A 146 9.77 -7.15 -8.41
C ILE A 146 10.61 -5.88 -8.57
N THR A 147 10.08 -4.88 -9.28
CA THR A 147 10.80 -3.61 -9.52
C THR A 147 10.00 -2.40 -9.03
N SER A 148 10.72 -1.33 -8.68
CA SER A 148 10.11 -0.03 -8.41
C SER A 148 9.83 0.71 -9.73
N ASN A 149 8.68 1.38 -9.82
CA ASN A 149 8.35 2.22 -10.97
C ASN A 149 9.25 3.48 -11.02
N THR A 150 9.78 3.93 -9.88
CA THR A 150 10.73 5.05 -9.84
C THR A 150 12.10 4.62 -10.36
N ARG A 151 12.55 5.23 -11.48
CA ARG A 151 13.83 4.91 -12.14
C ARG A 151 15.03 4.99 -11.19
N LEU A 152 15.08 5.99 -10.32
CA LEU A 152 16.19 6.19 -9.38
C LEU A 152 16.33 5.01 -8.40
N TYR A 153 15.22 4.53 -7.81
CA TYR A 153 15.23 3.37 -6.93
C TYR A 153 15.62 2.08 -7.65
N ARG A 154 15.24 1.90 -8.93
CA ARG A 154 15.70 0.76 -9.74
C ARG A 154 17.23 0.74 -9.89
N ILE A 155 17.84 1.89 -10.12
CA ILE A 155 19.30 2.01 -10.25
C ILE A 155 19.96 1.75 -8.89
N LEU A 156 19.44 2.37 -7.81
CA LEU A 156 19.94 2.20 -6.46
C LEU A 156 19.91 0.73 -6.00
N TYR A 157 18.78 0.04 -6.15
CA TYR A 157 18.67 -1.39 -5.79
C TYR A 157 19.50 -2.32 -6.68
N ARG A 158 19.67 -2.00 -7.97
CA ARG A 158 20.51 -2.80 -8.88
C ARG A 158 22.00 -2.70 -8.51
N VAL A 159 22.44 -1.56 -7.97
CA VAL A 159 23.83 -1.33 -7.54
C VAL A 159 24.06 -1.86 -6.12
N SER A 160 23.09 -1.72 -5.21
CA SER A 160 23.24 -2.15 -3.80
C SER A 160 22.93 -3.63 -3.56
N GLY A 161 22.28 -4.33 -4.52
CA GLY A 161 21.87 -5.73 -4.42
C GLY A 161 22.96 -6.72 -3.96
N PRO A 162 24.23 -6.62 -4.41
CA PRO A 162 25.31 -7.52 -3.97
C PRO A 162 25.79 -7.28 -2.53
N VAL A 163 25.52 -6.09 -1.97
CA VAL A 163 26.06 -5.67 -0.66
C VAL A 163 25.08 -5.97 0.50
N ILE A 164 23.78 -6.03 0.19
CA ILE A 164 22.72 -6.29 1.18
C ILE A 164 22.88 -7.63 1.93
N PRO A 165 23.28 -8.77 1.29
CA PRO A 165 23.53 -10.02 2.01
C PRO A 165 24.67 -9.91 3.03
N LEU A 166 25.67 -9.08 2.76
CA LEU A 166 26.82 -8.86 3.64
C LEU A 166 26.44 -8.03 4.87
N LEU A 167 25.62 -7.00 4.67
CA LEU A 167 25.11 -6.15 5.76
C LEU A 167 24.17 -6.92 6.70
N ARG A 168 23.30 -7.79 6.17
CA ARG A 168 22.45 -8.69 6.99
C ARG A 168 23.25 -9.68 7.84
N LYS A 169 24.49 -10.00 7.44
CA LYS A 169 25.39 -10.86 8.21
C LYS A 169 26.13 -10.11 9.32
N LEU A 170 26.34 -8.82 9.16
CA LEU A 170 27.11 -7.97 10.09
C LEU A 170 26.22 -7.25 11.11
N PHE A 171 24.93 -7.08 10.80
CA PHE A 171 23.92 -6.52 11.70
C PHE A 171 22.68 -7.43 11.65
N PRO A 172 22.59 -8.45 12.55
CA PRO A 172 21.47 -9.38 12.61
C PRO A 172 20.15 -8.70 12.95
#